data_AF-C7DD48-F1
#
_entry.id   AF-C7DD48-F1
#
_cell.length_a   1.000
_cell.length_b   1.000
_cell.length_c   1.000
_cell.angle_alpha   90.00
_cell.angle_beta   90.00
_cell.angle_gamma   90.00
#
_symmetry.space_group_name_H-M   'P 1'
#
loop_
_entity.id
_entity.type
_entity.pdbx_description
1 polymer ?
#
loop_
_entity_poly.entity_id
_entity_poly.type
_entity_poly.pdbx_seq_one_letter_code
_entity_poly.pdbx_strand_id
1 'polypeptide(L)'
;MAASRAAISGHERLTAFINAWSGYIPEIYGMSVALRAMRANDAEAAAAWDDRMQAVRHGCAAAVQALAADKMLRSDLNEDVATDLLWSLLSVENWEQLVRDCGWSQRDYESQIGRLAEAALLAPN
;
A
#
# COMPACT_ATOMS: atom_id res chain seq x y z
N MET A 1 11.06 3.39 -2.53
CA MET A 1 10.61 2.67 -3.75
C MET A 1 11.72 2.09 -4.64
N ALA A 2 13.00 2.46 -4.51
CA ALA A 2 14.06 1.96 -5.40
C ALA A 2 14.23 0.42 -5.34
N ALA A 3 14.24 -0.17 -4.14
CA ALA A 3 14.36 -1.62 -3.94
C ALA A 3 13.23 -2.40 -4.64
N SER A 4 11.98 -1.95 -4.51
CA SER A 4 10.83 -2.56 -5.21
C SER A 4 11.01 -2.55 -6.73
N ARG A 5 11.49 -1.44 -7.30
CA ARG A 5 11.74 -1.36 -8.75
C ARG A 5 12.88 -2.26 -9.23
N ALA A 6 13.83 -2.59 -8.35
CA ALA A 6 15.00 -3.41 -8.66
C ALA A 6 14.83 -4.90 -8.31
N ALA A 7 13.69 -5.29 -7.72
CA ALA A 7 13.42 -6.66 -7.32
C ALA A 7 13.37 -7.60 -8.54
N ILE A 8 13.81 -8.85 -8.35
CA ILE A 8 13.94 -9.85 -9.43
C ILE A 8 12.76 -10.82 -9.49
N SER A 9 11.88 -10.80 -8.48
CA SER A 9 10.60 -11.50 -8.48
C SER A 9 9.46 -10.59 -8.05
N GLY A 10 8.23 -10.94 -8.44
CA GLY A 10 7.00 -10.28 -8.05
C GLY A 10 6.79 -10.32 -6.53
N HIS A 11 7.14 -11.42 -5.88
CA HIS A 11 7.08 -11.53 -4.43
C HIS A 11 8.01 -10.53 -3.75
N GLU A 12 9.30 -10.51 -4.12
CA GLU A 12 10.26 -9.54 -3.59
C GLU A 12 9.83 -8.10 -3.89
N ARG A 13 9.26 -7.85 -5.07
CA ARG A 13 8.75 -6.53 -5.45
C ARG A 13 7.62 -6.07 -4.55
N LEU A 14 6.67 -6.97 -4.26
CA LEU A 14 5.55 -6.74 -3.34
C LEU A 14 6.09 -6.43 -1.93
N THR A 15 6.91 -7.31 -1.37
CA THR A 15 7.47 -7.14 -0.02
C THR A 15 8.26 -5.84 0.09
N ALA A 16 9.12 -5.53 -0.89
CA ALA A 16 9.90 -4.30 -0.89
C ALA A 16 9.04 -3.03 -1.06
N PHE A 17 7.92 -3.12 -1.78
CA PHE A 17 6.96 -2.02 -1.91
C PHE A 17 6.25 -1.76 -0.58
N ILE A 18 5.68 -2.82 0.03
CA ILE A 18 4.97 -2.75 1.31
C ILE A 18 5.87 -2.17 2.39
N ASN A 19 7.10 -2.68 2.53
CA ASN A 19 8.04 -2.22 3.54
C ASN A 19 8.41 -0.74 3.34
N ALA A 20 8.71 -0.34 2.09
CA ALA A 20 9.09 1.03 1.79
C ALA A 20 7.93 2.01 2.02
N TRP A 21 6.70 1.63 1.68
CA TRP A 21 5.53 2.49 1.89
C TRP A 21 5.13 2.54 3.36
N SER A 22 4.98 1.39 4.01
CA SER A 22 4.58 1.28 5.42
C SER A 22 5.53 2.03 6.35
N GLY A 23 6.84 1.93 6.12
CA GLY A 23 7.85 2.67 6.87
C GLY A 23 7.84 4.18 6.63
N TYR A 24 7.26 4.62 5.50
CA TYR A 24 7.16 6.04 5.14
C TYR A 24 5.86 6.71 5.62
N ILE A 25 4.80 5.94 5.93
CA ILE A 25 3.53 6.49 6.44
C ILE A 25 3.72 7.39 7.66
N PRO A 26 4.53 7.04 8.69
CA PRO A 26 4.73 7.91 9.86
C PRO A 26 5.28 9.30 9.49
N GLU A 27 6.11 9.39 8.46
CA GLU A 27 6.74 10.64 8.02
C GLU A 27 5.73 11.58 7.35
N ILE A 28 4.71 11.03 6.67
CA ILE A 28 3.70 11.82 5.95
C ILE A 28 2.37 11.95 6.70
N TYR A 29 2.20 11.26 7.83
CA TYR A 29 0.92 11.17 8.52
C TYR A 29 0.34 12.55 8.87
N GLY A 30 1.14 13.46 9.43
CA GLY A 30 0.68 14.82 9.75
C GLY A 30 0.19 15.60 8.54
N MET A 31 0.89 15.45 7.40
CA MET A 31 0.46 16.05 6.13
C MET A 31 -0.82 15.40 5.60
N SER A 32 -0.95 14.08 5.72
CA SER A 32 -2.16 13.35 5.33
C SER A 32 -3.38 13.85 6.10
N VAL A 33 -3.29 14.00 7.43
CA VAL A 33 -4.37 14.52 8.27
C VAL A 33 -4.78 15.93 7.83
N ALA A 34 -3.80 16.83 7.63
CA ALA A 34 -4.07 18.20 7.21
C ALA A 34 -4.76 18.26 5.84
N LEU A 35 -4.22 17.55 4.84
CA LEU A 35 -4.77 17.54 3.49
C LEU A 35 -6.17 16.91 3.45
N ARG A 36 -6.40 15.80 4.15
CA ARG A 36 -7.72 15.16 4.23
C ARG A 36 -8.76 16.06 4.89
N ALA A 37 -8.38 16.84 5.91
CA ALA A 37 -9.28 17.77 6.58
C ALA A 37 -9.68 18.97 5.69
N MET A 38 -8.77 19.45 4.85
CA MET A 38 -9.02 20.59 3.95
C MET A 38 -9.70 20.19 2.63
N ARG A 39 -9.60 18.91 2.24
CA ARG A 39 -10.04 18.36 0.93
C ARG A 39 -11.45 18.78 0.50
N ALA A 40 -12.40 18.91 1.42
CA ALA A 40 -13.78 19.27 1.07
C ALA A 40 -13.92 20.72 0.57
N ASN A 41 -13.04 21.62 1.01
CA ASN A 41 -13.20 23.07 0.84
C ASN A 41 -11.99 23.74 0.17
N ASP A 42 -10.92 23.00 -0.13
CA ASP A 42 -9.68 23.47 -0.74
C ASP A 42 -9.30 22.52 -1.88
N ALA A 43 -9.41 23.02 -3.11
CA ALA A 43 -9.23 22.22 -4.32
C ALA A 43 -7.75 21.85 -4.55
N GLU A 44 -6.84 22.74 -4.17
CA GLU A 44 -5.41 22.53 -4.23
C GLU A 44 -4.97 21.45 -3.24
N ALA A 45 -5.50 21.46 -2.02
CA ALA A 45 -5.27 20.41 -1.03
C ALA A 45 -5.83 19.06 -1.49
N ALA A 46 -7.03 19.06 -2.11
CA ALA A 46 -7.62 17.86 -2.68
C ALA A 46 -6.75 17.28 -3.79
N ALA A 47 -6.31 18.10 -4.74
CA ALA A 47 -5.45 17.68 -5.84
C ALA A 47 -4.11 17.13 -5.35
N ALA A 48 -3.49 17.77 -4.36
CA ALA A 48 -2.21 17.32 -3.79
C ALA A 48 -2.34 15.96 -3.09
N TRP A 49 -3.42 15.73 -2.35
CA TRP A 49 -3.69 14.44 -1.72
C TRP A 49 -3.99 13.35 -2.75
N ASP A 50 -4.84 13.66 -3.72
CA ASP A 50 -5.28 12.69 -4.73
C ASP A 50 -4.13 12.27 -5.64
N ASP A 51 -3.26 13.20 -6.06
CA ASP A 51 -2.05 12.88 -6.84
C ASP A 51 -1.12 11.95 -6.05
N ARG A 52 -0.93 12.21 -4.75
CA ARG A 52 -0.10 11.35 -3.90
C ARG A 52 -0.68 9.95 -3.77
N MET A 53 -1.99 9.81 -3.61
CA MET A 53 -2.68 8.52 -3.48
C MET A 53 -2.74 7.77 -4.81
N GLN A 54 -2.93 8.47 -5.93
CA GLN A 54 -2.83 7.91 -7.28
C GLN A 54 -1.44 7.30 -7.52
N ALA A 55 -0.38 7.98 -7.09
CA ALA A 55 0.97 7.46 -7.16
C ALA A 55 1.18 6.18 -6.32
N VAL A 56 0.54 6.06 -5.14
CA VAL A 56 0.55 4.82 -4.34
C VAL A 56 -0.19 3.71 -5.08
N ARG A 57 -1.37 4.00 -5.63
CA ARG A 57 -2.15 3.01 -6.38
C ARG A 57 -1.41 2.51 -7.62
N HIS A 58 -0.71 3.39 -8.35
CA HIS A 58 0.18 2.99 -9.44
C HIS A 58 1.33 2.08 -8.96
N GLY A 59 1.90 2.36 -7.79
CA GLY A 59 2.89 1.48 -7.16
C GLY A 59 2.33 0.10 -6.82
N CYS A 60 1.10 0.04 -6.29
CA CYS A 60 0.39 -1.21 -6.02
C CYS A 60 0.16 -2.01 -7.32
N ALA A 61 -0.33 -1.36 -8.37
CA ALA A 61 -0.53 -1.98 -9.68
C ALA A 61 0.77 -2.59 -10.22
N ALA A 62 1.88 -1.85 -10.11
CA ALA A 62 3.17 -2.34 -10.59
C ALA A 62 3.72 -3.52 -9.76
N ALA A 63 3.33 -3.67 -8.49
CA ALA A 63 3.68 -4.85 -7.70
C ALA A 63 2.79 -6.04 -8.10
N VAL A 64 1.48 -5.82 -8.25
CA VAL A 64 0.51 -6.85 -8.67
C VAL A 64 0.83 -7.41 -10.07
N GLN A 65 1.17 -6.54 -11.01
CA GLN A 65 1.60 -6.94 -12.37
C GLN A 65 2.80 -7.89 -12.34
N ALA A 66 3.77 -7.64 -11.45
CA ALA A 66 4.92 -8.53 -11.30
C ALA A 66 4.54 -9.88 -10.69
N LEU A 67 3.60 -9.91 -9.74
CA LEU A 67 3.05 -11.18 -9.22
C LEU A 67 2.33 -11.98 -10.30
N ALA A 68 1.54 -11.31 -11.15
CA ALA A 68 0.83 -11.94 -12.26
C ALA A 68 1.81 -12.50 -13.30
N ALA A 69 2.84 -11.73 -13.65
CA ALA A 69 3.91 -12.16 -14.57
C ALA A 69 4.63 -13.42 -14.07
N ASP A 70 4.85 -13.50 -12.76
CA ASP A 70 5.49 -14.66 -12.11
C ASP A 70 4.49 -15.80 -11.81
N LYS A 71 3.22 -15.67 -12.20
CA LYS A 71 2.14 -16.64 -11.92
C LYS A 71 1.95 -16.92 -10.43
N MET A 72 2.24 -15.94 -9.59
CA MET A 72 2.09 -16.01 -8.13
C MET A 72 0.76 -15.43 -7.63
N LEU A 73 0.08 -14.63 -8.45
CA LEU A 73 -1.21 -14.05 -8.10
C LEU A 73 -2.27 -15.16 -7.99
N ARG A 74 -3.14 -15.07 -6.97
CA ARG A 74 -4.31 -15.96 -6.84
C ARG A 74 -5.14 -15.97 -8.12
N SER A 75 -5.56 -17.16 -8.53
CA SER A 75 -6.28 -17.36 -9.79
C SER A 75 -7.71 -16.81 -9.80
N ASP A 76 -8.29 -16.51 -8.64
CA ASP A 76 -9.61 -15.90 -8.50
C ASP A 76 -9.59 -14.36 -8.57
N LEU A 77 -8.39 -13.76 -8.64
CA LEU A 77 -8.21 -12.31 -8.74
C LEU A 77 -7.74 -11.91 -10.14
N ASN A 78 -8.31 -10.82 -10.64
CA ASN A 78 -7.69 -10.07 -11.73
C ASN A 78 -6.78 -8.96 -11.14
N GLU A 79 -5.89 -8.42 -11.97
CA GLU A 79 -4.90 -7.42 -11.54
C GLU A 79 -5.52 -6.14 -10.99
N ASP A 80 -6.65 -5.68 -11.53
CA ASP A 80 -7.32 -4.46 -11.05
C ASP A 80 -7.88 -4.66 -9.64
N VAL A 81 -8.60 -5.76 -9.42
CA VAL A 81 -9.14 -6.12 -8.09
C VAL A 81 -8.01 -6.31 -7.09
N ALA A 82 -6.95 -7.02 -7.46
CA ALA A 82 -5.78 -7.20 -6.60
C ALA A 82 -5.09 -5.86 -6.27
N THR A 83 -5.04 -4.93 -7.22
CA THR A 83 -4.50 -3.58 -7.02
C THR A 83 -5.34 -2.81 -6.02
N ASP A 84 -6.66 -2.82 -6.15
CA ASP A 84 -7.58 -2.11 -5.26
C ASP A 84 -7.55 -2.68 -3.84
N LEU A 85 -7.46 -4.01 -3.71
CA LEU A 85 -7.29 -4.67 -2.42
C LEU A 85 -5.97 -4.25 -1.76
N LEU A 86 -4.85 -4.31 -2.48
CA LEU A 86 -3.55 -3.91 -1.95
C LEU A 86 -3.53 -2.44 -1.55
N TRP A 87 -4.06 -1.57 -2.41
CA TRP A 87 -4.12 -0.13 -2.16
C TRP A 87 -4.96 0.20 -0.93
N SER A 88 -6.10 -0.48 -0.76
CA SER A 88 -6.96 -0.33 0.42
C SER A 88 -6.25 -0.76 1.70
N LEU A 89 -5.60 -1.93 1.68
CA LEU A 89 -4.82 -2.44 2.81
C LEU A 89 -3.74 -1.44 3.23
N LEU A 90 -3.05 -0.86 2.26
CA LEU A 90 -1.94 0.08 2.46
C LEU A 90 -2.38 1.54 2.65
N SER A 91 -3.66 1.83 2.87
CA SER A 91 -4.13 3.19 3.11
C SER A 91 -3.51 3.81 4.37
N VAL A 92 -3.34 5.13 4.39
CA VAL A 92 -2.86 5.85 5.59
C VAL A 92 -3.89 5.75 6.70
N GLU A 93 -5.17 5.68 6.35
CA GLU A 93 -6.31 5.43 7.23
C GLU A 93 -6.20 4.10 7.97
N ASN A 94 -5.86 3.01 7.29
CA ASN A 94 -5.67 1.71 7.94
C ASN A 94 -4.48 1.75 8.91
N TRP A 95 -3.39 2.40 8.52
CA TRP A 95 -2.25 2.61 9.41
C TRP A 95 -2.64 3.43 10.65
N GLU A 96 -3.38 4.53 10.45
CA GLU A 96 -3.88 5.41 11.51
C GLU A 96 -4.71 4.61 12.52
N GLN A 97 -5.69 3.84 12.06
CA GLN A 97 -6.53 3.01 12.93
C GLN A 97 -5.72 1.97 13.71
N LEU A 98 -4.81 1.25 13.05
CA LEU A 98 -4.05 0.18 13.71
C LEU A 98 -3.00 0.72 14.69
N VAL A 99 -2.26 1.76 14.30
CA VAL A 99 -1.15 2.30 15.10
C VAL A 99 -1.62 3.32 16.14
N ARG A 100 -2.54 4.23 15.78
CA ARG A 100 -3.00 5.28 16.70
C ARG A 100 -4.14 4.81 17.58
N ASP A 101 -5.17 4.18 17.00
CA ASP A 101 -6.38 3.84 17.76
C ASP A 101 -6.25 2.50 18.48
N CYS A 102 -5.68 1.49 17.80
CA CYS A 102 -5.45 0.17 18.37
C CYS A 102 -4.09 0.04 19.09
N GLY A 103 -3.23 1.07 19.03
CA GLY A 103 -1.98 1.14 19.78
C GLY A 103 -0.88 0.18 19.31
N TRP A 104 -0.92 -0.27 18.05
CA TRP A 104 0.11 -1.15 17.52
C TRP A 104 1.46 -0.44 17.42
N SER A 105 2.55 -1.19 17.61
CA SER A 105 3.85 -0.67 17.23
C SER A 105 3.98 -0.62 15.71
N GLN A 106 4.82 0.29 15.20
CA GLN A 106 5.13 0.36 13.76
C GLN A 106 5.59 -1.00 13.21
N ARG A 107 6.39 -1.73 13.99
CA ARG A 107 6.91 -3.05 13.64
C ARG A 107 5.80 -4.09 13.53
N ASP A 108 4.84 -4.07 14.44
CA ASP A 108 3.69 -4.99 14.40
C ASP A 108 2.81 -4.69 13.19
N TYR A 109 2.57 -3.41 12.89
CA TYR A 109 1.87 -2.99 11.68
C TYR A 109 2.55 -3.52 10.41
N GLU A 110 3.85 -3.25 10.23
CA GLU A 110 4.61 -3.68 9.06
C GLU A 110 4.58 -5.20 8.88
N SER A 111 4.74 -5.95 9.98
CA SER A 111 4.70 -7.41 9.95
C SER A 111 3.32 -7.94 9.56
N GLN A 112 2.26 -7.42 10.17
CA GLN A 112 0.90 -7.94 9.94
C GLN A 112 0.34 -7.49 8.60
N ILE A 113 0.61 -6.25 8.15
CA ILE A 113 0.10 -5.77 6.87
C ILE A 113 0.78 -6.49 5.70
N GLY A 114 2.08 -6.82 5.83
CA GLY A 114 2.78 -7.67 4.88
C GLY A 114 2.14 -9.05 4.78
N ARG A 115 1.92 -9.72 5.92
CA ARG A 115 1.25 -11.03 5.96
C ARG A 115 -0.16 -11.00 5.40
N LEU A 116 -0.93 -9.95 5.68
CA LEU A 116 -2.29 -9.80 5.18
C LEU A 116 -2.31 -9.58 3.67
N ALA A 117 -1.40 -8.77 3.13
CA ALA A 117 -1.26 -8.56 1.70
C ALA A 117 -0.83 -9.85 0.98
N GLU A 118 0.13 -10.59 1.53
CA GLU A 118 0.55 -11.88 0.99
C GLU A 118 -0.62 -12.88 0.98
N ALA A 119 -1.35 -13.01 2.09
CA ALA A 119 -2.51 -13.90 2.18
C ALA A 119 -3.66 -13.48 1.24
N ALA A 120 -3.83 -12.18 1.01
CA ALA A 120 -4.87 -11.66 0.14
C ALA A 120 -4.54 -11.90 -1.35
N LEU A 121 -3.26 -11.87 -1.74
CA LEU A 121 -2.87 -11.80 -3.15
C LEU A 121 -2.16 -13.05 -3.68
N LEU A 122 -1.42 -13.78 -2.85
CA LEU A 122 -0.61 -14.90 -3.32
C LEU A 122 -1.42 -16.18 -3.41
N ALA A 123 -1.20 -16.94 -4.48
CA ALA A 123 -1.75 -18.28 -4.62
C ALA A 123 -1.35 -19.14 -3.40
N PRO A 124 -2.26 -19.97 -2.88
CA PRO A 124 -1.92 -20.89 -1.79
C PRO A 124 -0.84 -21.87 -2.26
N ASN A 125 0.14 -22.10 -1.39
CA ASN A 125 1.18 -23.13 -1.58
C ASN A 125 0.60 -24.54 -1.54
#